data_AF-D4XJA0-F1
#
_entry.id   AF-D4XJA0-F1
#
_cell.length_a   1.000
_cell.length_b   1.000
_cell.length_c   1.000
_cell.angle_alpha   90.00
_cell.angle_beta   90.00
_cell.angle_gamma   90.00
#
_symmetry.space_group_name_H-M   'P 1'
#
loop_
_entity.id
_entity.type
_entity.pdbx_description
1 polymer ?
#
loop_
_entity_poly.entity_id
_entity_poly.type
_entity_poly.pdbx_seq_one_letter_code
_entity_poly.pdbx_strand_id
1 'polypeptide(L)'
;RRLDIHVFVSETGEMVAGRAWERCVWREARVLIAECPAPQLPSSIETALRRIAADVARDRGWHGTGAVAFSLDDRSGVFRVIGAEAQAHSGAMVASPDAMGAHALELRIDGCVDRRLPCTRLLVCGETRGEALRRAYRALSEMPGPPGTDRAFLMNRIASRAYCSGLTGTRLDQAVG
;
A
#
# COMPACT_ATOMS: atom_id res chain seq x y z
N ARG A 1 10.33 0.64 7.37
CA ARG A 1 9.22 0.59 6.39
C ARG A 1 8.05 -0.21 6.96
N ARG A 2 6.83 0.10 6.53
CA ARG A 2 5.60 -0.62 6.91
C ARG A 2 5.04 -1.32 5.67
N LEU A 3 4.96 -2.64 5.73
CA LEU A 3 4.58 -3.50 4.61
C LEU A 3 3.36 -4.35 4.99
N ASP A 4 2.45 -4.58 4.07
CA ASP A 4 1.31 -5.48 4.24
C ASP A 4 1.33 -6.55 3.13
N ILE A 5 1.10 -7.81 3.51
CA ILE A 5 0.81 -8.89 2.58
C ILE A 5 -0.67 -9.25 2.71
N HIS A 6 -1.42 -9.09 1.63
CA HIS A 6 -2.79 -9.59 1.57
C HIS A 6 -2.79 -11.09 1.31
N VAL A 7 -3.59 -11.82 2.07
CA VAL A 7 -3.77 -13.26 1.93
C VAL A 7 -5.24 -13.53 1.66
N PHE A 8 -5.51 -14.32 0.63
CA PHE A 8 -6.83 -14.83 0.33
C PHE A 8 -6.84 -16.34 0.55
N VAL A 9 -7.84 -16.84 1.27
CA VAL A 9 -8.11 -18.26 1.49
C VAL A 9 -9.50 -18.55 0.94
N SER A 10 -9.59 -19.40 -0.08
CA SER A 10 -10.85 -19.82 -0.69
C SER A 10 -11.66 -20.71 0.25
N GLU A 11 -12.94 -20.92 -0.08
CA GLU A 11 -13.79 -21.89 0.63
C GLU A 11 -13.28 -23.33 0.52
N THR A 12 -12.54 -23.64 -0.55
CA THR A 12 -11.91 -24.95 -0.76
C THR A 12 -10.58 -25.10 -0.01
N GLY A 13 -10.13 -24.07 0.71
CA GLY A 13 -8.88 -24.05 1.45
C GLY A 13 -7.64 -23.71 0.62
N GLU A 14 -7.81 -23.34 -0.66
CA GLU A 14 -6.71 -22.82 -1.47
C GLU A 14 -6.31 -21.44 -0.96
N MET A 15 -5.00 -21.21 -0.82
CA MET A 15 -4.49 -19.97 -0.24
C MET A 15 -3.50 -19.29 -1.18
N VAL A 16 -3.67 -17.98 -1.36
CA VAL A 16 -2.78 -17.14 -2.16
C VAL A 16 -2.34 -15.93 -1.33
N ALA A 17 -1.03 -15.77 -1.14
CA ALA A 17 -0.42 -14.57 -0.60
C ALA A 17 0.00 -13.63 -1.74
N GLY A 18 -0.54 -12.42 -1.75
CA GLY A 18 -0.26 -11.40 -2.75
C GLY A 18 1.14 -10.79 -2.63
N ARG A 19 1.42 -9.82 -3.53
CA ARG A 19 2.65 -9.02 -3.50
C ARG A 19 2.66 -8.05 -2.32
N ALA A 20 3.86 -7.58 -1.95
CA ALA A 20 4.01 -6.66 -0.86
C ALA A 20 3.46 -5.26 -1.19
N TRP A 21 2.56 -4.79 -0.33
CA TRP A 21 2.11 -3.41 -0.31
C TRP A 21 2.93 -2.62 0.68
N GLU A 22 3.58 -1.55 0.24
CA GLU A 22 4.25 -0.62 1.14
C GLU A 22 3.36 0.57 1.46
N ARG A 23 3.28 0.92 2.75
CA ARG A 23 2.66 2.15 3.23
C ARG A 23 3.69 3.28 3.14
N CYS A 24 3.86 3.82 1.93
CA CYS A 24 4.98 4.67 1.55
C CYS A 24 4.99 6.05 2.22
N VAL A 25 3.82 6.68 2.35
CA VAL A 25 3.70 8.07 2.82
C VAL A 25 2.68 8.16 3.95
N TRP A 26 3.09 8.78 5.04
CA TRP A 26 2.29 8.96 6.24
C TRP A 26 2.12 10.44 6.57
N ARG A 27 0.96 10.81 7.11
CA ARG A 27 0.71 12.14 7.66
C ARG A 27 -0.30 12.03 8.80
N GLU A 28 0.00 12.65 9.94
CA GLU A 28 -0.89 12.63 11.12
C GLU A 28 -1.37 11.22 11.51
N ALA A 29 -0.44 10.25 11.50
CA ALA A 29 -0.67 8.82 11.76
C ALA A 29 -1.60 8.10 10.74
N ARG A 30 -1.81 8.68 9.56
CA ARG A 30 -2.58 8.08 8.46
C ARG A 30 -1.68 7.75 7.29
N VAL A 31 -1.97 6.66 6.60
CA VAL A 31 -1.36 6.35 5.30
C VAL A 31 -2.05 7.17 4.23
N LEU A 32 -1.28 7.97 3.49
CA LEU A 32 -1.77 8.73 2.35
C LEU A 32 -1.47 8.05 1.02
N ILE A 33 -0.33 7.35 0.91
CA ILE A 33 0.04 6.61 -0.30
C ILE A 33 0.51 5.21 0.08
N ALA A 34 -0.03 4.21 -0.59
CA ALA A 34 0.47 2.85 -0.57
C ALA A 34 0.78 2.35 -2.00
N GLU A 35 1.82 1.54 -2.15
CA GLU A 35 2.26 1.03 -3.46
C GLU A 35 2.46 -0.47 -3.46
N CYS A 36 2.15 -1.11 -4.59
CA CYS A 36 2.39 -2.53 -4.84
C CYS A 36 2.88 -2.76 -6.27
N PRO A 37 3.99 -3.48 -6.51
CA PRO A 37 4.89 -4.02 -5.49
C PRO A 37 5.60 -2.91 -4.70
N ALA A 38 6.03 -3.25 -3.49
CA ALA A 38 6.80 -2.36 -2.63
C ALA A 38 8.09 -1.89 -3.34
N PRO A 39 8.27 -0.59 -3.58
CA PRO A 39 9.41 -0.08 -4.36
C PRO A 39 10.74 -0.43 -3.66
N GLN A 40 11.74 -0.86 -4.43
CA GLN A 40 13.07 -1.20 -3.91
C GLN A 40 13.06 -2.29 -2.80
N LEU A 41 12.02 -3.13 -2.71
CA LEU A 41 12.04 -4.29 -1.82
C LEU A 41 12.80 -5.43 -2.50
N PRO A 42 13.86 -6.00 -1.89
CA PRO A 42 14.52 -7.19 -2.43
C PRO A 42 13.54 -8.36 -2.55
N SER A 43 13.59 -9.08 -3.67
CA SER A 43 12.70 -10.22 -3.94
C SER A 43 12.80 -11.31 -2.88
N SER A 44 14.00 -11.56 -2.33
CA SER A 44 14.21 -12.52 -1.24
C SER A 44 13.44 -12.15 0.04
N ILE A 45 13.40 -10.86 0.38
CA ILE A 45 12.63 -10.36 1.52
C ILE A 45 11.13 -10.48 1.21
N GLU A 46 10.69 -10.08 0.01
CA GLU A 46 9.28 -10.21 -0.38
C GLU A 46 8.81 -11.67 -0.31
N THR A 47 9.58 -12.62 -0.85
CA THR A 47 9.27 -14.05 -0.76
C THR A 47 9.16 -14.53 0.69
N ALA A 48 10.07 -14.08 1.57
CA ALA A 48 10.01 -14.42 2.99
C ALA A 48 8.76 -13.86 3.68
N LEU A 49 8.42 -12.60 3.43
CA LEU A 49 7.21 -11.96 3.98
C LEU A 49 5.94 -12.67 3.50
N ARG A 50 5.87 -13.04 2.22
CA ARG A 50 4.73 -13.75 1.63
C ARG A 50 4.55 -15.14 2.25
N ARG A 51 5.65 -15.87 2.44
CA ARG A 51 5.63 -17.17 3.12
C ARG A 51 5.11 -17.04 4.55
N ILE A 52 5.64 -16.09 5.32
CA ILE A 52 5.24 -15.89 6.71
C ILE A 52 3.78 -15.44 6.80
N ALA A 53 3.31 -14.60 5.89
CA ALA A 53 1.91 -14.19 5.84
C ALA A 53 0.96 -15.38 5.60
N ALA A 54 1.34 -16.27 4.67
CA ALA A 54 0.61 -17.50 4.41
C ALA A 54 0.61 -18.45 5.63
N ASP A 55 1.75 -18.59 6.31
CA ASP A 55 1.87 -19.40 7.51
C ASP A 55 0.99 -18.85 8.65
N VAL A 56 1.00 -17.54 8.88
CA VAL A 56 0.13 -16.87 9.86
C VAL A 56 -1.35 -17.08 9.54
N ALA A 57 -1.75 -16.97 8.27
CA ALA A 57 -3.14 -17.17 7.86
C ALA A 57 -3.59 -18.62 8.08
N ARG A 58 -2.73 -19.59 7.77
CA ARG A 58 -2.98 -21.02 8.00
C ARG A 58 -3.11 -21.33 9.49
N ASP A 59 -2.15 -20.91 10.30
CA ASP A 59 -2.10 -21.20 11.74
C ASP A 59 -3.29 -20.59 12.49
N ARG A 60 -3.83 -19.49 11.98
CA ARG A 60 -5.02 -18.82 12.53
C ARG A 60 -6.35 -19.29 11.92
N GLY A 61 -6.32 -20.25 11.00
CA GLY A 61 -7.54 -20.77 10.36
C GLY A 61 -8.34 -19.72 9.59
N TRP A 62 -7.65 -18.81 8.88
CA TRP A 62 -8.31 -17.76 8.11
C TRP A 62 -9.20 -18.33 7.01
N HIS A 63 -10.33 -17.66 6.78
CA HIS A 63 -11.23 -17.88 5.66
C HIS A 63 -11.52 -16.53 5.01
N GLY A 64 -11.56 -16.49 3.67
CA GLY A 64 -11.71 -15.25 2.93
C GLY A 64 -10.43 -14.41 2.91
N THR A 65 -10.54 -13.11 3.10
CA THR A 65 -9.41 -12.18 2.92
C THR A 65 -8.88 -11.69 4.25
N GLY A 66 -7.56 -11.54 4.35
CA GLY A 66 -6.90 -10.86 5.46
C GLY A 66 -5.62 -10.17 5.04
N ALA A 67 -4.98 -9.49 5.99
CA ALA A 67 -3.68 -8.86 5.78
C ALA A 67 -2.76 -9.14 6.97
N VAL A 68 -1.53 -9.53 6.66
CA VAL A 68 -0.45 -9.63 7.64
C VAL A 68 0.49 -8.46 7.44
N ALA A 69 0.79 -7.79 8.53
CA ALA A 69 1.33 -6.47 8.52
C ALA A 69 2.69 -6.46 9.24
N PHE A 70 3.72 -5.99 8.55
CA PHE A 70 5.11 -6.07 8.96
C PHE A 70 5.74 -4.69 9.19
N SER A 71 6.71 -4.64 10.10
CA SER A 71 7.73 -3.60 10.17
C SER A 71 9.04 -4.15 9.63
N LEU A 72 9.71 -3.44 8.72
CA LEU A 72 11.02 -3.79 8.16
C LEU A 72 12.03 -2.69 8.49
N ASP A 73 13.17 -3.06 9.05
CA ASP A 73 14.35 -2.18 9.15
C ASP A 73 15.24 -2.36 7.91
N ASP A 74 15.35 -1.31 7.10
CA ASP A 74 16.14 -1.34 5.85
C ASP A 74 17.65 -1.47 6.09
N ARG A 75 18.16 -1.15 7.28
CA ARG A 75 19.59 -1.25 7.56
C ARG A 75 20.00 -2.67 7.87
N SER A 76 19.24 -3.36 8.72
CA SER A 76 19.53 -4.73 9.14
C SER A 76 18.85 -5.79 8.29
N GLY A 77 17.81 -5.44 7.53
CA GLY A 77 16.94 -6.39 6.83
C GLY A 77 16.00 -7.18 7.76
N VAL A 78 16.05 -6.91 9.08
CA VAL A 78 15.20 -7.57 10.06
C VAL A 78 13.77 -7.05 9.92
N PHE A 79 12.81 -7.96 9.86
CA PHE A 79 11.39 -7.63 9.88
C PHE A 79 10.66 -8.33 11.03
N ARG A 80 9.55 -7.74 11.44
CA ARG A 80 8.68 -8.22 12.53
C ARG A 80 7.23 -8.16 12.09
N VAL A 81 6.45 -9.17 12.44
CA VAL A 81 4.98 -9.09 12.36
C VAL A 81 4.50 -8.15 13.45
N ILE A 82 3.69 -7.16 13.09
CA ILE A 82 3.12 -6.19 14.04
C ILE A 82 1.59 -6.12 13.98
N GLY A 83 0.97 -6.89 13.08
CA GLY A 83 -0.49 -7.02 12.98
C GLY A 83 -0.85 -8.15 12.04
N ALA A 84 -1.99 -8.80 12.29
CA ALA A 84 -2.54 -9.82 11.42
C ALA A 84 -4.04 -9.88 11.65
N GLU A 85 -4.80 -9.47 10.66
CA GLU A 85 -6.24 -9.26 10.75
C GLU A 85 -6.92 -9.97 9.57
N ALA A 86 -7.87 -10.85 9.90
CA ALA A 86 -8.80 -11.39 8.92
C ALA A 86 -9.95 -10.40 8.78
N GLN A 87 -10.33 -10.11 7.55
CA GLN A 87 -11.40 -9.17 7.26
C GLN A 87 -12.71 -9.94 7.09
N ALA A 88 -13.66 -9.72 8.01
CA ALA A 88 -15.03 -10.20 7.82
C ALA A 88 -15.64 -9.42 6.65
N HIS A 89 -15.78 -10.10 5.50
CA HIS A 89 -16.50 -9.69 4.28
C HIS A 89 -16.94 -8.22 4.25
N SER A 90 -16.03 -7.31 3.90
CA SER A 90 -16.37 -5.90 3.66
C SER A 90 -15.37 -5.24 2.71
N GLY A 91 -15.72 -5.23 1.42
CA GLY A 91 -15.58 -4.11 0.47
C GLY A 91 -14.28 -3.33 0.30
N ALA A 92 -13.18 -3.63 0.99
CA ALA A 92 -11.88 -3.10 0.60
C ALA A 92 -11.47 -3.89 -0.63
N MET A 93 -11.37 -3.21 -1.78
CA MET A 93 -10.91 -3.79 -3.03
C MET A 93 -9.57 -4.49 -2.86
N VAL A 94 -9.61 -5.75 -2.46
CA VAL A 94 -8.55 -6.71 -2.70
C VAL A 94 -8.81 -7.15 -4.13
N ALA A 95 -8.32 -6.30 -5.05
CA ALA A 95 -8.07 -6.77 -6.40
C ALA A 95 -7.22 -8.03 -6.25
N SER A 96 -7.66 -9.10 -6.89
CA SER A 96 -6.99 -10.39 -6.87
C SER A 96 -5.47 -10.18 -6.96
N PRO A 97 -4.67 -10.93 -6.18
CA PRO A 97 -3.22 -10.79 -6.13
C PRO A 97 -2.53 -10.81 -7.51
N ASP A 98 -3.20 -11.37 -8.54
CA ASP A 98 -2.76 -11.42 -9.93
C ASP A 98 -3.45 -10.43 -10.89
N ALA A 99 -4.56 -9.78 -10.49
CA ALA A 99 -5.39 -8.94 -11.38
C ALA A 99 -5.01 -7.45 -11.40
N MET A 100 -4.04 -7.05 -10.57
CA MET A 100 -3.52 -5.68 -10.61
C MET A 100 -2.39 -5.63 -11.63
N GLY A 101 -2.40 -4.59 -12.49
CA GLY A 101 -1.29 -4.31 -13.41
C GLY A 101 0.07 -4.39 -12.71
N ALA A 102 1.16 -4.43 -13.47
CA ALA A 102 2.49 -4.67 -12.91
C ALA A 102 2.83 -3.76 -11.71
N HIS A 103 2.27 -2.54 -11.66
CA HIS A 103 2.34 -1.64 -10.50
C HIS A 103 0.99 -0.98 -10.17
N ALA A 104 0.72 -0.79 -8.88
CA ALA A 104 -0.49 -0.20 -8.31
C ALA A 104 -0.15 0.84 -7.23
N LEU A 105 -0.95 1.91 -7.17
CA LEU A 105 -0.91 2.93 -6.13
C LEU A 105 -2.31 3.13 -5.54
N GLU A 106 -2.40 3.10 -4.22
CA GLU A 106 -3.58 3.52 -3.45
C GLU A 106 -3.30 4.89 -2.84
N LEU A 107 -4.18 5.86 -3.11
CA LEU A 107 -4.12 7.23 -2.62
C LEU A 107 -5.32 7.51 -1.75
N ARG A 108 -5.09 7.94 -0.51
CA ARG A 108 -6.14 8.40 0.40
C ARG A 108 -6.26 9.92 0.32
N ILE A 109 -7.48 10.40 0.07
CA ILE A 109 -7.81 11.82 -0.04
C ILE A 109 -8.89 12.13 1.00
N ASP A 110 -8.51 12.84 2.06
CA ASP A 110 -9.49 13.29 3.05
C ASP A 110 -10.02 14.68 2.65
N GLY A 111 -11.34 14.82 2.59
CA GLY A 111 -12.01 16.10 2.30
C GLY A 111 -12.08 17.05 3.51
N CYS A 112 -11.72 16.57 4.70
CA CYS A 112 -11.78 17.31 5.95
C CYS A 112 -10.76 16.76 6.96
N VAL A 113 -10.38 17.59 7.95
CA VAL A 113 -9.51 17.18 9.06
C VAL A 113 -10.22 16.18 9.98
N ASP A 114 -11.56 16.17 10.01
CA ASP A 114 -12.35 15.23 10.81
C ASP A 114 -12.26 13.80 10.25
N ARG A 115 -11.66 12.93 11.06
CA ARG A 115 -11.35 11.52 10.77
C ARG A 115 -12.58 10.63 10.69
N ARG A 116 -13.74 11.11 11.15
CA ARG A 116 -15.01 10.36 11.09
C ARG A 116 -15.74 10.55 9.77
N LEU A 117 -15.35 11.55 8.98
CA LEU A 117 -15.95 11.81 7.70
C LEU A 117 -15.43 10.84 6.62
N PRO A 118 -16.24 10.53 5.60
CA PRO A 118 -15.84 9.65 4.51
C PRO A 118 -14.58 10.17 3.81
N CYS A 119 -13.63 9.29 3.56
CA CYS A 119 -12.46 9.57 2.74
C CYS A 119 -12.64 8.99 1.34
N THR A 120 -12.08 9.66 0.33
CA THR A 120 -11.98 9.09 -1.02
C THR A 120 -10.70 8.29 -1.12
N ARG A 121 -10.78 7.06 -1.62
CA ARG A 121 -9.62 6.25 -1.98
C ARG A 121 -9.56 6.11 -3.49
N LEU A 122 -8.42 6.49 -4.06
CA LEU A 122 -8.16 6.37 -5.48
C LEU A 122 -7.14 5.24 -5.68
N LEU A 123 -7.52 4.23 -6.46
CA LEU A 123 -6.63 3.13 -6.85
C LEU A 123 -6.24 3.30 -8.32
N VAL A 124 -4.94 3.30 -8.59
CA VAL A 124 -4.39 3.52 -9.93
C VAL A 124 -3.41 2.41 -10.26
N CYS A 125 -3.55 1.83 -11.45
CA CYS A 125 -2.67 0.77 -11.95
C CYS A 125 -1.92 1.22 -13.21
N GLY A 126 -0.76 0.62 -13.45
CA GLY A 126 0.03 0.78 -14.67
C GLY A 126 0.94 -0.42 -14.93
N GLU A 127 1.45 -0.55 -16.15
CA GLU A 127 2.42 -1.58 -16.53
C GLU A 127 3.82 -1.29 -15.96
N THR A 128 4.03 -0.05 -15.51
CA THR A 128 5.24 0.37 -14.80
C THR A 128 4.87 1.31 -13.67
N ARG A 129 5.74 1.41 -12.67
CA ARG A 129 5.61 2.41 -11.60
C ARG A 129 5.49 3.83 -12.15
N GLY A 130 6.32 4.19 -13.14
CA GLY A 130 6.31 5.52 -13.74
C GLY A 130 5.00 5.85 -14.46
N GLU A 131 4.40 4.86 -15.12
CA GLU A 131 3.07 5.02 -15.72
C GLU A 131 1.98 5.19 -14.66
N ALA A 132 1.99 4.34 -13.61
CA ALA A 132 1.02 4.43 -12.53
C ALA A 132 1.09 5.80 -11.81
N LEU A 133 2.29 6.35 -11.60
CA LEU A 133 2.51 7.70 -11.07
C LEU A 133 1.94 8.80 -11.99
N ARG A 134 2.15 8.71 -13.31
CA ARG A 134 1.59 9.67 -14.27
C ARG A 134 0.06 9.63 -14.30
N ARG A 135 -0.52 8.42 -14.29
CA ARG A 135 -1.97 8.22 -14.23
C ARG A 135 -2.55 8.77 -12.92
N ALA A 136 -1.87 8.55 -11.80
CA ALA A 136 -2.25 9.08 -10.50
C ALA A 136 -2.22 10.60 -10.47
N TYR A 137 -1.18 11.23 -11.01
CA TYR A 137 -1.09 12.68 -11.11
C TYR A 137 -2.23 13.26 -11.96
N ARG A 138 -2.49 12.65 -13.12
CA ARG A 138 -3.59 13.06 -13.99
C ARG A 138 -4.93 12.95 -13.26
N ALA A 139 -5.23 11.81 -12.64
CA ALA A 139 -6.47 11.59 -11.91
C ALA A 139 -6.67 12.61 -10.78
N LEU A 140 -5.63 12.92 -10.00
CA LEU A 140 -5.68 13.96 -8.97
C LEU A 140 -5.89 15.36 -9.55
N SER A 141 -5.31 15.67 -10.71
CA SER A 141 -5.45 16.98 -11.36
C SER A 141 -6.83 17.21 -11.99
N GLU A 142 -7.47 16.15 -12.46
CA GLU A 142 -8.79 16.20 -13.12
C GLU A 142 -9.95 16.05 -12.13
N MET A 143 -9.66 15.71 -10.86
CA MET A 143 -10.68 15.56 -9.83
C MET A 143 -11.47 16.87 -9.60
N PRO A 144 -12.82 16.82 -9.62
CA PRO A 144 -13.65 18.00 -9.39
C PRO A 144 -13.52 18.53 -7.95
N GLY A 145 -13.94 19.78 -7.75
CA GLY A 145 -13.89 20.46 -6.45
C GLY A 145 -12.53 21.11 -6.14
N PRO A 146 -12.45 21.97 -5.11
CA PRO A 146 -11.21 22.64 -4.74
C PRO A 146 -10.16 21.62 -4.25
N PRO A 147 -8.86 21.86 -4.48
CA PRO A 147 -7.82 21.02 -3.92
C PRO A 147 -7.83 21.18 -2.41
N GLY A 148 -8.46 20.23 -1.72
CA GLY A 148 -8.26 20.08 -0.29
C GLY A 148 -6.76 19.90 0.00
N THR A 149 -6.34 20.20 1.23
CA THR A 149 -4.94 20.17 1.67
C THR A 149 -4.24 18.87 1.27
N ASP A 150 -4.94 17.74 1.33
CA ASP A 150 -4.38 16.44 0.95
C ASP A 150 -4.14 16.29 -0.55
N ARG A 151 -5.02 16.83 -1.40
CA ARG A 151 -4.85 16.71 -2.86
C ARG A 151 -3.60 17.46 -3.34
N ALA A 152 -3.40 18.69 -2.88
CA ALA A 152 -2.20 19.47 -3.20
C ALA A 152 -0.92 18.80 -2.67
N PHE A 153 -0.97 18.29 -1.43
CA PHE A 153 0.14 17.54 -0.84
C PHE A 153 0.47 16.29 -1.66
N LEU A 154 -0.53 15.48 -2.03
CA LEU A 154 -0.35 14.26 -2.82
C LEU A 154 0.28 14.56 -4.18
N MET A 155 -0.23 15.58 -4.89
CA MET A 155 0.32 15.98 -6.20
C MET A 155 1.79 16.40 -6.10
N ASN A 156 2.14 17.23 -5.10
CA ASN A 156 3.53 17.62 -4.86
C ASN A 156 4.40 16.41 -4.50
N ARG A 157 3.88 15.48 -3.70
CA ARG A 157 4.62 14.30 -3.24
C ARG A 157 4.93 13.34 -4.38
N ILE A 158 3.94 12.98 -5.20
CA ILE A 158 4.13 12.04 -6.31
C ILE A 158 4.97 12.64 -7.45
N ALA A 159 5.00 13.96 -7.58
CA ALA A 159 5.87 14.66 -8.53
C ALA A 159 7.31 14.83 -8.02
N SER A 160 7.57 14.62 -6.72
CA SER A 160 8.89 14.83 -6.14
C SER A 160 9.91 13.82 -6.66
N ARG A 161 11.14 14.29 -6.95
CA ARG A 161 12.24 13.43 -7.43
C ARG A 161 12.56 12.30 -6.44
N ALA A 162 12.54 12.60 -5.15
CA ALA A 162 12.79 11.63 -4.09
C ALA A 162 11.79 10.47 -4.16
N TYR A 163 10.49 10.77 -4.24
CA TYR A 163 9.47 9.74 -4.36
C TYR A 163 9.56 8.96 -5.68
N CYS A 164 9.79 9.66 -6.79
CA CYS A 164 9.97 9.04 -8.11
C CYS A 164 11.16 8.07 -8.16
N SER A 165 12.23 8.33 -7.39
CA SER A 165 13.35 7.38 -7.27
C SER A 165 13.02 6.12 -6.46
N GLY A 166 11.89 6.09 -5.76
CA GLY A 166 11.46 4.98 -4.91
C GLY A 166 11.81 5.14 -3.43
N LEU A 167 12.18 6.35 -2.98
CA LEU A 167 12.33 6.63 -1.55
C LEU A 167 10.96 6.68 -0.89
N THR A 168 10.84 6.04 0.27
CA THR A 168 9.62 5.94 1.07
C THR A 168 9.92 6.16 2.56
N GLY A 169 8.88 6.37 3.37
CA GLY A 169 8.98 6.48 4.82
C GLY A 169 9.95 7.58 5.28
N THR A 170 10.72 7.29 6.33
CA THR A 170 11.62 8.28 6.96
C THR A 170 12.70 8.80 6.02
N ARG A 171 13.16 8.00 5.05
CA ARG A 171 14.14 8.42 4.04
C ARG A 171 13.56 9.47 3.09
N LEU A 172 12.28 9.32 2.75
CA LEU A 172 11.55 10.29 1.94
C LEU A 172 11.29 11.59 2.73
N ASP A 173 10.93 11.48 4.00
CA ASP A 173 10.70 12.65 4.86
C ASP A 173 11.98 13.47 5.04
N GLN A 174 13.15 12.82 5.16
CA GLN A 174 14.46 13.50 5.21
C GLN A 174 14.87 14.16 3.89
N ALA A 175 14.42 13.63 2.75
CA ALA A 175 14.82 14.12 1.42
C ALA A 175 13.93 15.25 0.88
N VAL A 176 12.76 15.47 1.49
CA VAL A 176 11.74 16.46 1.05
C VAL A 176 11.43 17.47 2.17
N GLY A 177 12.06 17.32 3.34
CA GLY A 177 11.97 18.24 4.47
C GLY A 177 12.74 19.53 4.27
#